data_AF-A0A2N1AT17-F1
#
_entry.id   AF-A0A2N1AT17-F1
#
_cell.length_a   1.000
_cell.length_b   1.000
_cell.length_c   1.000
_cell.angle_alpha   90.00
_cell.angle_beta   90.00
_cell.angle_gamma   90.00
#
_symmetry.space_group_name_H-M   'P 1'
#
loop_
_entity.id
_entity.type
_entity.pdbx_description
1 polymer ?
#
loop_
_entity_poly.entity_id
_entity_poly.type
_entity_poly.pdbx_seq_one_letter_code
_entity_poly.pdbx_strand_id
1 'polypeptide(L)'
;GPVSRIQVFLTGFKRLPKNSELIRIGSFSIRVKKLFQKDIYVSLKFSGHPESFVSINLLPMLVEGSFYNDARRIGTHFNNNKEFYISDNIENIVYADRKWLKVINGDETIIISKMELARVLYFHNKHLVRAAFRPNGLLSIARIEETDETTIINVDWVAKYPVSQLESKNKRAHFSWLLLDEDVKRSFGSIYEAWISKNTLQWMFDFSPPNMKNWKLKVLGEIEHVPNLGQVFVVREAVGVQNPKKFHDKEIKVFHPDFKNKSSKGLHDNFLRQFSERMDNNPEMALNIPPSKTKRAYTINDNTFSFSLNPGVSISKSTDKTSKKPSAKPAEDAEVINDKVSAGNSLDHGDARELENNTNVNDFQGKPEPDEKSKLVEIKPTEKFFIFEEVIKDLKKKYSYTVETMKCYNLNNSSNNEKKLDTINDEPIRCHIAVVKYKGIYFTIVDVDTEIIIKKHFLSNLLISFSGDSDASLTDILEGCFKNGVKWDKAIIKQHAATFRLNRHPNKYYGGDPVPAKVYHASWVASLDRRIQDMMPQLQTYEDQVQQGEQTEL
;
A
#
# COMPACT_ATOMS: atom_id res chain seq x y z
N GLY A 1 23.94 4.73 -29.88
CA GLY A 1 24.09 6.19 -29.66
C GLY A 1 23.41 6.54 -28.35
N PRO A 2 23.92 7.51 -27.58
CA PRO A 2 23.49 7.69 -26.20
C PRO A 2 22.04 8.22 -26.18
N VAL A 3 21.15 7.43 -25.60
CA VAL A 3 19.80 7.87 -25.23
C VAL A 3 19.99 8.92 -24.14
N SER A 4 19.83 10.18 -24.51
CA SER A 4 19.74 11.31 -23.59
C SER A 4 18.62 11.04 -22.58
N ARG A 5 18.97 10.55 -21.39
CA ARG A 5 18.12 10.61 -20.20
C ARG A 5 18.03 12.08 -19.79
N ILE A 6 17.14 12.82 -20.44
CA ILE A 6 16.71 14.11 -19.93
C ILE A 6 15.92 13.80 -18.65
N GLN A 7 16.57 13.95 -17.49
CA GLN A 7 15.87 14.17 -16.23
C GLN A 7 15.15 15.52 -16.37
N VAL A 8 13.92 15.51 -16.88
CA VAL A 8 13.09 16.71 -16.84
C VAL A 8 12.67 16.89 -15.39
N PHE A 9 13.36 17.78 -14.67
CA PHE A 9 12.90 18.31 -13.39
C PHE A 9 11.68 19.21 -13.64
N LEU A 10 10.52 18.60 -13.91
CA LEU A 10 9.26 19.33 -13.99
C LEU A 10 8.82 19.72 -12.58
N THR A 11 8.69 21.02 -12.34
CA THR A 11 8.14 21.61 -11.12
C THR A 11 6.73 21.06 -10.87
N GLY A 12 6.59 20.15 -9.91
CA GLY A 12 5.30 19.75 -9.37
C GLY A 12 4.61 20.94 -8.71
N PHE A 13 3.27 20.92 -8.64
CA PHE A 13 2.54 21.96 -7.95
C PHE A 13 3.07 22.10 -6.51
N LYS A 14 3.22 23.33 -6.01
CA LYS A 14 3.46 23.63 -4.58
C LYS A 14 2.15 23.69 -3.79
N ARG A 15 1.04 24.02 -4.46
CA ARG A 15 -0.36 24.05 -4.01
C ARG A 15 -1.22 23.78 -5.23
N LEU A 16 -2.39 23.16 -5.09
CA LEU A 16 -3.35 23.16 -6.19
C LEU A 16 -3.77 24.62 -6.45
N PRO A 17 -3.85 25.06 -7.72
CA PRO A 17 -4.24 26.43 -8.02
C PRO A 17 -5.62 26.78 -7.45
N LYS A 18 -5.68 27.86 -6.67
CA LYS A 18 -6.93 28.35 -6.08
C LYS A 18 -7.77 29.06 -7.13
N ASN A 19 -9.09 28.89 -7.07
CA ASN A 19 -10.05 29.51 -7.98
C ASN A 19 -9.84 29.15 -9.46
N SER A 20 -9.13 28.05 -9.72
CA SER A 20 -8.92 27.51 -11.06
C SER A 20 -9.58 26.14 -11.14
N GLU A 21 -10.28 25.95 -12.24
CA GLU A 21 -10.92 24.68 -12.56
C GLU A 21 -9.87 23.64 -12.98
N LEU A 22 -10.01 22.41 -12.48
CA LEU A 22 -9.27 21.26 -13.00
C LEU A 22 -9.88 20.82 -14.33
N ILE A 23 -9.27 21.20 -15.44
CA ILE A 23 -9.77 20.90 -16.79
C ILE A 23 -9.46 19.45 -17.19
N ARG A 24 -8.30 18.93 -16.78
CA ARG A 24 -7.85 17.60 -17.23
C ARG A 24 -7.02 16.87 -16.18
N ILE A 25 -7.34 15.59 -15.99
CA ILE A 25 -6.48 14.57 -15.38
C ILE A 25 -5.84 13.79 -16.53
N GLY A 26 -4.54 13.96 -16.70
CA GLY A 26 -3.80 13.46 -17.86
C GLY A 26 -3.01 12.19 -17.58
N SER A 27 -1.79 12.13 -18.11
CA SER A 27 -0.99 10.92 -18.15
C SER A 27 -0.28 10.63 -16.83
N PHE A 28 -0.01 9.35 -16.63
CA PHE A 28 0.69 8.83 -15.47
C PHE A 28 2.16 8.60 -15.81
N SER A 29 3.07 8.94 -14.89
CA SER A 29 4.51 8.79 -15.09
C SER A 29 5.20 8.37 -13.80
N ILE A 30 6.29 7.62 -13.95
CA ILE A 30 7.19 7.32 -12.82
C ILE A 30 8.13 8.51 -12.67
N ARG A 31 8.24 9.03 -11.45
CA ARG A 31 9.26 10.03 -11.12
C ARG A 31 10.11 9.54 -9.96
N VAL A 32 11.41 9.81 -10.06
CA VAL A 32 12.37 9.52 -9.01
C VAL A 32 12.40 10.75 -8.10
N LYS A 33 11.89 10.61 -6.88
CA LYS A 33 11.79 11.72 -5.92
C LYS A 33 13.13 11.95 -5.20
N LYS A 34 13.83 10.85 -4.90
CA LYS A 34 15.23 10.73 -4.39
C LYS A 34 15.78 9.36 -4.84
N LEU A 35 17.11 9.15 -4.76
CA LEU A 35 17.79 7.92 -5.23
C LEU A 35 16.97 6.66 -4.87
N PHE A 36 16.54 5.92 -5.89
CA PHE A 36 15.76 4.67 -5.84
C PHE A 36 14.27 4.76 -5.45
N GLN A 37 13.78 5.86 -4.88
CA GLN A 37 12.35 6.01 -4.60
C GLN A 37 11.59 6.46 -5.86
N LYS A 38 10.99 5.48 -6.54
CA LYS A 38 10.07 5.68 -7.66
C LYS A 38 8.65 5.87 -7.12
N ASP A 39 8.10 7.06 -7.36
CA ASP A 39 6.70 7.36 -7.08
C ASP A 39 5.95 7.56 -8.41
N ILE A 40 4.65 7.28 -8.39
CA ILE A 40 3.76 7.49 -9.52
C ILE A 40 3.12 8.87 -9.40
N TYR A 41 3.18 9.62 -10.49
CA TYR A 41 2.58 10.94 -10.62
C TYR A 41 1.59 10.98 -11.76
N VAL A 42 0.55 11.78 -11.59
CA VAL A 42 -0.46 12.08 -12.61
C VAL A 42 -0.32 13.54 -13.04
N SER A 43 -0.40 13.81 -14.34
CA SER A 43 -0.43 15.17 -14.88
C SER A 43 -1.81 15.79 -14.69
N LEU A 44 -1.84 17.08 -14.34
CA LEU A 44 -3.05 17.86 -14.14
C LEU A 44 -2.94 19.17 -14.93
N LYS A 45 -4.03 19.54 -15.60
CA LYS A 45 -4.17 20.84 -16.26
C LYS A 45 -5.26 21.63 -15.57
N PHE A 46 -4.89 22.76 -14.98
CA PHE A 46 -5.82 23.75 -14.46
C PHE A 46 -6.03 24.89 -15.47
N SER A 47 -7.21 25.49 -15.46
CA SER A 47 -7.51 26.68 -16.26
C SER A 47 -6.53 27.81 -15.95
N GLY A 48 -5.92 28.40 -16.99
CA GLY A 48 -4.92 29.47 -16.84
C GLY A 48 -3.55 29.06 -16.29
N HIS A 49 -3.29 27.77 -16.04
CA HIS A 49 -2.03 27.29 -15.48
C HIS A 49 -1.29 26.30 -16.40
N PRO A 50 0.04 26.21 -16.36
CA PRO A 50 0.78 25.16 -17.05
C PRO A 50 0.37 23.78 -16.52
N GLU A 51 0.49 22.75 -17.37
CA GLU A 51 0.34 21.38 -16.91
C GLU A 51 1.43 21.05 -15.89
N SER A 52 1.03 20.48 -14.76
CA SER A 52 1.95 20.07 -13.70
C SER A 52 1.51 18.74 -13.12
N PHE A 53 2.20 18.24 -12.11
CA PHE A 53 2.10 16.85 -11.69
C PHE A 53 1.90 16.76 -10.19
N VAL A 54 1.07 15.80 -9.78
CA VAL A 54 0.82 15.47 -8.38
C VAL A 54 0.96 13.97 -8.17
N SER A 55 1.13 13.56 -6.90
CA SER A 55 1.15 12.15 -6.56
C SER A 55 -0.21 11.50 -6.83
N ILE A 56 -0.21 10.22 -7.23
CA ILE A 56 -1.44 9.42 -7.37
C ILE A 56 -2.26 9.35 -6.07
N ASN A 57 -1.68 9.63 -4.91
CA ASN A 57 -2.42 9.67 -3.64
C ASN A 57 -3.56 10.71 -3.61
N LEU A 58 -3.55 11.69 -4.52
CA LEU A 58 -4.63 12.65 -4.68
C LEU A 58 -5.77 12.17 -5.58
N LEU A 59 -5.63 11.07 -6.31
CA LEU A 59 -6.68 10.57 -7.21
C LEU A 59 -8.08 10.44 -6.59
N PRO A 60 -8.26 10.09 -5.29
CA PRO A 60 -9.58 10.04 -4.68
C PRO A 60 -10.36 11.35 -4.79
N MET A 61 -9.69 12.49 -4.63
CA MET A 61 -10.32 13.82 -4.62
C MET A 61 -10.36 14.50 -5.98
N LEU A 62 -9.63 13.98 -6.97
CA LEU A 62 -9.48 14.64 -8.27
C LEU A 62 -10.66 14.31 -9.18
N VAL A 63 -11.46 15.33 -9.46
CA VAL A 63 -12.59 15.34 -10.38
C VAL A 63 -12.43 16.50 -11.36
N GLU A 64 -12.55 16.23 -12.65
CA GLU A 64 -12.52 17.26 -13.70
C GLU A 64 -13.72 18.20 -13.57
N GLY A 65 -13.53 19.47 -13.94
CA GLY A 65 -14.50 20.56 -13.74
C GLY A 65 -14.66 21.04 -12.30
N SER A 66 -13.90 20.48 -11.37
CA SER A 66 -13.92 20.91 -9.97
C SER A 66 -12.92 22.01 -9.65
N PHE A 67 -13.23 22.78 -8.62
CA PHE A 67 -12.34 23.77 -8.02
C PHE A 67 -11.77 23.25 -6.69
N TYR A 68 -10.54 23.68 -6.39
CA TYR A 68 -9.82 23.25 -5.20
C TYR A 68 -9.34 24.47 -4.42
N ASN A 69 -9.63 24.46 -3.13
CA ASN A 69 -8.95 25.30 -2.16
C ASN A 69 -8.13 24.37 -1.27
N ASP A 70 -6.84 24.26 -1.60
CA ASP A 70 -5.92 23.36 -0.90
C ASP A 70 -6.37 21.89 -1.00
N ALA A 71 -6.63 21.27 0.14
CA ALA A 71 -7.15 19.90 0.29
C ALA A 71 -8.62 19.73 -0.07
N ARG A 72 -9.36 20.85 -0.08
CA ARG A 72 -10.80 20.85 -0.13
C ARG A 72 -11.25 21.06 -1.55
N ARG A 73 -11.95 20.07 -2.07
CA ARG A 73 -12.76 20.18 -3.28
C ARG A 73 -14.01 21.01 -2.96
N ILE A 74 -14.29 22.00 -3.81
CA ILE A 74 -15.45 22.91 -3.64
C ILE A 74 -16.68 22.39 -4.41
N GLY A 75 -16.47 21.54 -5.42
CA GLY A 75 -17.53 20.95 -6.25
C GLY A 75 -17.31 21.24 -7.74
N THR A 76 -18.14 20.65 -8.59
CA THR A 76 -18.21 20.91 -10.04
C THR A 76 -19.26 21.98 -10.34
N HIS A 77 -19.15 22.60 -11.52
CA HIS A 77 -20.17 23.52 -12.05
C HIS A 77 -21.21 22.80 -12.95
N PHE A 78 -21.04 21.49 -13.16
CA PHE A 78 -21.91 20.69 -14.01
C PHE A 78 -23.25 20.43 -13.34
N ASN A 79 -24.32 20.91 -13.97
CA ASN A 79 -25.67 20.82 -13.43
C ASN A 79 -26.52 19.72 -14.10
N ASN A 80 -26.09 19.18 -15.25
CA ASN A 80 -26.85 18.12 -15.92
C ASN A 80 -26.58 16.80 -15.20
N ASN A 81 -27.56 16.39 -14.40
CA ASN A 81 -27.56 15.07 -13.80
C ASN A 81 -28.19 14.04 -14.74
N LYS A 82 -27.68 12.82 -14.71
CA LYS A 82 -28.32 11.65 -15.33
C LYS A 82 -28.22 10.47 -14.40
N GLU A 83 -29.21 9.60 -14.51
CA GLU A 83 -29.20 8.30 -13.88
C GLU A 83 -29.53 7.25 -14.92
N PHE A 84 -28.73 6.20 -14.99
CA PHE A 84 -28.90 5.13 -15.96
C PHE A 84 -28.41 3.79 -15.43
N TYR A 85 -28.87 2.72 -16.07
CA TYR A 85 -28.37 1.37 -15.83
C TYR A 85 -27.33 1.00 -16.88
N ILE A 86 -26.24 0.35 -16.45
CA ILE A 86 -25.24 -0.17 -17.36
C ILE A 86 -25.81 -1.41 -18.06
N SER A 87 -25.84 -1.38 -19.40
CA SER A 87 -26.23 -2.49 -20.27
C SER A 87 -25.06 -3.44 -20.53
N ASP A 88 -25.31 -4.56 -21.21
CA ASP A 88 -24.25 -5.51 -21.62
C ASP A 88 -23.30 -4.94 -22.67
N ASN A 89 -23.73 -3.92 -23.41
CA ASN A 89 -23.00 -3.35 -24.55
C ASN A 89 -22.07 -2.22 -24.10
N ILE A 90 -20.98 -2.59 -23.44
CA ILE A 90 -19.91 -1.66 -23.07
C ILE A 90 -18.78 -1.75 -24.09
N GLU A 91 -18.46 -0.65 -24.76
CA GLU A 91 -17.35 -0.59 -25.71
C GLU A 91 -16.19 0.25 -25.15
N ASN A 92 -14.95 -0.20 -25.39
CA ASN A 92 -13.76 0.57 -25.06
C ASN A 92 -13.44 1.52 -26.21
N ILE A 93 -13.31 2.81 -25.94
CA ILE A 93 -12.93 3.82 -26.94
C ILE A 93 -11.74 4.65 -26.46
N VAL A 94 -11.04 5.29 -27.40
CA VAL A 94 -10.00 6.27 -27.13
C VAL A 94 -10.43 7.61 -27.71
N TYR A 95 -10.48 8.64 -26.88
CA TYR A 95 -10.85 10.00 -27.27
C TYR A 95 -10.09 11.02 -26.41
N ALA A 96 -9.58 12.08 -27.03
CA ALA A 96 -8.83 13.15 -26.36
C ALA A 96 -7.70 12.63 -25.44
N ASP A 97 -6.88 11.71 -25.97
CA ASP A 97 -5.76 11.04 -25.27
C ASP A 97 -6.15 10.37 -23.95
N ARG A 98 -7.40 9.87 -23.89
CA ARG A 98 -7.96 9.15 -22.74
C ARG A 98 -8.71 7.90 -23.19
N LYS A 99 -8.75 6.90 -22.32
CA LYS A 99 -9.57 5.70 -22.49
C LYS A 99 -10.91 5.89 -21.81
N TRP A 100 -11.97 5.52 -22.52
CA TRP A 100 -13.34 5.65 -22.07
C TRP A 100 -14.09 4.34 -22.26
N LEU A 101 -15.18 4.20 -21.51
CA LEU A 101 -16.22 3.24 -21.75
C LEU A 101 -17.40 3.96 -22.38
N LYS A 102 -17.84 3.46 -23.54
CA LYS A 102 -19.07 3.88 -24.20
C LYS A 102 -20.20 2.95 -23.74
N VAL A 103 -21.27 3.54 -23.24
CA VAL A 103 -22.50 2.86 -22.84
C VAL A 103 -23.65 3.41 -23.67
N ILE A 104 -24.48 2.53 -24.20
CA ILE A 104 -25.72 2.89 -24.88
C ILE A 104 -26.87 2.70 -23.90
N ASN A 105 -27.63 3.77 -23.65
CA ASN A 105 -28.80 3.78 -22.78
C ASN A 105 -30.01 4.35 -23.54
N GLY A 106 -30.88 3.47 -24.02
CA GLY A 106 -31.90 3.85 -25.01
C GLY A 106 -31.23 4.35 -26.28
N ASP A 107 -31.62 5.55 -26.75
CA ASP A 107 -31.05 6.19 -27.94
C ASP A 107 -29.84 7.09 -27.62
N GLU A 108 -29.45 7.20 -26.35
CA GLU A 108 -28.37 8.07 -25.93
C GLU A 108 -27.03 7.31 -25.81
N THR A 109 -25.98 7.91 -26.36
CA THR A 109 -24.60 7.47 -26.16
C THR A 109 -23.98 8.22 -25.00
N ILE A 110 -23.54 7.48 -23.98
CA ILE A 110 -22.89 7.98 -22.78
C ILE A 110 -21.43 7.51 -22.78
N ILE A 111 -20.49 8.39 -22.48
CA ILE A 111 -19.08 8.01 -22.30
C ILE A 111 -18.60 8.37 -20.89
N ILE A 112 -17.94 7.43 -20.22
CA ILE A 112 -17.29 7.64 -18.91
C ILE A 112 -15.80 7.32 -19.03
N SER A 113 -14.96 8.23 -18.54
CA SER A 113 -13.52 7.97 -18.58
C SER A 113 -13.20 6.78 -17.66
N LYS A 114 -12.29 5.91 -18.10
CA LYS A 114 -11.83 4.82 -17.24
C LYS A 114 -11.22 5.36 -15.95
N MET A 115 -10.65 6.57 -15.99
CA MET A 115 -10.11 7.17 -14.78
C MET A 115 -11.21 7.47 -13.76
N GLU A 116 -12.28 8.13 -14.20
CA GLU A 116 -13.41 8.48 -13.33
C GLU A 116 -14.09 7.22 -12.80
N LEU A 117 -14.24 6.19 -13.64
CA LEU A 117 -14.80 4.92 -13.19
C LEU A 117 -13.92 4.26 -12.12
N ALA A 118 -12.62 4.12 -12.33
CA ALA A 118 -11.74 3.56 -11.29
C ALA A 118 -11.72 4.42 -10.01
N ARG A 119 -11.90 5.74 -10.13
CA ARG A 119 -12.00 6.63 -8.97
C ARG A 119 -13.18 6.24 -8.08
N VAL A 120 -14.37 6.10 -8.67
CA VAL A 120 -15.59 5.77 -7.93
C VAL A 120 -15.70 4.30 -7.55
N LEU A 121 -15.05 3.38 -8.26
CA LEU A 121 -15.03 1.96 -7.91
C LEU A 121 -14.00 1.64 -6.83
N TYR A 122 -12.80 2.22 -6.92
CA TYR A 122 -11.62 1.72 -6.19
C TYR A 122 -10.91 2.77 -5.36
N PHE A 123 -10.81 4.01 -5.84
CA PHE A 123 -9.95 5.02 -5.22
C PHE A 123 -10.66 5.80 -4.12
N HIS A 124 -11.28 5.08 -3.18
CA HIS A 124 -11.98 5.71 -2.06
C HIS A 124 -11.01 6.28 -1.02
N ASN A 125 -9.76 5.80 -1.01
CA ASN A 125 -8.68 6.37 -0.22
C ASN A 125 -7.31 6.05 -0.85
N LYS A 126 -6.29 6.79 -0.40
CA LYS A 126 -4.91 6.65 -0.87
C LYS A 126 -4.29 5.25 -0.69
N HIS A 127 -4.72 4.46 0.29
CA HIS A 127 -4.17 3.12 0.51
C HIS A 127 -4.67 2.18 -0.60
N LEU A 128 -5.95 2.28 -0.96
CA LEU A 128 -6.51 1.55 -2.11
C LEU A 128 -5.88 2.00 -3.42
N VAL A 129 -5.62 3.30 -3.61
CA VAL A 129 -4.87 3.77 -4.78
C VAL A 129 -3.49 3.13 -4.85
N ARG A 130 -2.71 3.15 -3.76
CA ARG A 130 -1.37 2.54 -3.74
C ARG A 130 -1.43 1.04 -4.01
N ALA A 131 -2.43 0.34 -3.48
CA ALA A 131 -2.65 -1.07 -3.74
C ALA A 131 -2.95 -1.34 -5.21
N ALA A 132 -3.75 -0.50 -5.89
CA ALA A 132 -4.07 -0.68 -7.31
C ALA A 132 -2.86 -0.61 -8.24
N PHE A 133 -1.76 0.02 -7.80
CA PHE A 133 -0.52 0.13 -8.55
C PHE A 133 0.58 -0.83 -8.05
N ARG A 134 0.22 -1.92 -7.36
CA ARG A 134 1.16 -2.90 -6.81
C ARG A 134 0.72 -4.34 -7.13
N PRO A 135 1.68 -5.27 -7.28
CA PRO A 135 1.33 -6.68 -7.40
C PRO A 135 0.63 -7.12 -6.11
N ASN A 136 -0.48 -7.86 -6.23
CA ASN A 136 -1.25 -8.38 -5.10
C ASN A 136 -1.64 -7.29 -4.07
N GLY A 137 -1.91 -6.07 -4.54
CA GLY A 137 -2.07 -4.91 -3.67
C GLY A 137 -3.14 -5.04 -2.60
N LEU A 138 -4.28 -5.67 -2.89
CA LEU A 138 -5.33 -5.91 -1.90
C LEU A 138 -4.90 -6.91 -0.81
N LEU A 139 -4.19 -7.97 -1.21
CA LEU A 139 -3.64 -8.98 -0.28
C LEU A 139 -2.53 -8.41 0.61
N SER A 140 -1.86 -7.33 0.17
CA SER A 140 -0.93 -6.57 1.02
C SER A 140 -1.62 -5.77 2.13
N ILE A 141 -2.95 -5.58 2.04
CA ILE A 141 -3.74 -4.85 3.04
C ILE A 141 -4.39 -5.81 4.04
N ALA A 142 -4.95 -6.92 3.58
CA ALA A 142 -5.68 -7.86 4.43
C ALA A 142 -5.57 -9.30 3.93
N ARG A 143 -5.71 -10.24 4.87
CA ARG A 143 -5.81 -11.68 4.60
C ARG A 143 -7.24 -12.15 4.84
N ILE A 144 -7.64 -13.15 4.07
CA ILE A 144 -8.98 -13.74 4.14
C ILE A 144 -8.83 -15.13 4.76
N GLU A 145 -9.65 -15.41 5.76
CA GLU A 145 -9.77 -16.74 6.37
C GLU A 145 -11.22 -17.19 6.22
N GLU A 146 -11.43 -18.31 5.56
CA GLU A 146 -12.76 -18.89 5.42
C GLU A 146 -13.03 -19.96 6.48
N THR A 147 -14.22 -19.92 7.05
CA THR A 147 -14.82 -21.01 7.82
C THR A 147 -16.12 -21.47 7.15
N ASP A 148 -16.77 -22.49 7.70
CA ASP A 148 -18.03 -23.02 7.16
C ASP A 148 -19.15 -21.96 7.14
N GLU A 149 -19.20 -21.08 8.14
CA GLU A 149 -20.29 -20.11 8.34
C GLU A 149 -19.85 -18.65 8.18
N THR A 150 -18.55 -18.37 8.26
CA THR A 150 -18.02 -17.00 8.33
C THR A 150 -16.80 -16.82 7.43
N THR A 151 -16.69 -15.65 6.80
CA THR A 151 -15.45 -15.18 6.19
C THR A 151 -14.86 -14.07 7.05
N ILE A 152 -13.62 -14.28 7.50
CA ILE A 152 -12.89 -13.36 8.36
C ILE A 152 -11.89 -12.59 7.52
N ILE A 153 -11.99 -11.26 7.54
CA ILE A 153 -11.05 -10.35 6.89
C ILE A 153 -10.12 -9.79 7.97
N ASN A 154 -8.86 -10.23 7.96
CA ASN A 154 -7.83 -9.80 8.89
C ASN A 154 -6.97 -8.70 8.26
N VAL A 155 -7.20 -7.44 8.64
CA VAL A 155 -6.36 -6.33 8.17
C VAL A 155 -4.96 -6.42 8.77
N ASP A 156 -3.95 -6.39 7.91
CA ASP A 156 -2.55 -6.47 8.31
C ASP A 156 -2.11 -5.17 9.00
N TRP A 157 -1.50 -5.27 10.17
CA TRP A 157 -1.03 -4.12 10.93
C TRP A 157 0.06 -3.33 10.17
N VAL A 158 0.84 -4.01 9.32
CA VAL A 158 1.90 -3.39 8.50
C VAL A 158 1.31 -2.51 7.39
N ALA A 159 0.10 -2.83 6.92
CA ALA A 159 -0.58 -2.07 5.89
C ALA A 159 -0.90 -0.63 6.32
N LYS A 160 -0.91 -0.36 7.64
CA LYS A 160 -1.30 0.92 8.25
C LYS A 160 -2.62 1.44 7.67
N TYR A 161 -3.52 0.53 7.30
CA TYR A 161 -4.83 0.88 6.79
C TYR A 161 -5.59 1.56 7.93
N PRO A 162 -6.15 2.76 7.76
CA PRO A 162 -6.70 3.49 8.88
C PRO A 162 -8.04 2.89 9.31
N VAL A 163 -8.22 2.70 10.62
CA VAL A 163 -9.48 2.24 11.24
C VAL A 163 -10.70 3.02 10.76
N SER A 164 -10.55 4.34 10.55
CA SER A 164 -11.65 5.21 10.08
C SER A 164 -12.22 4.76 8.73
N GLN A 165 -11.44 4.02 7.93
CA GLN A 165 -11.86 3.44 6.66
C GLN A 165 -12.60 2.10 6.82
N LEU A 166 -12.86 1.67 8.06
CA LEU A 166 -13.61 0.47 8.43
C LEU A 166 -14.68 0.76 9.49
N GLU A 167 -14.86 2.04 9.89
CA GLU A 167 -15.78 2.43 10.96
C GLU A 167 -17.25 2.38 10.53
N SER A 168 -17.58 2.83 9.31
CA SER A 168 -18.94 2.78 8.78
C SER A 168 -19.25 1.46 8.08
N LYS A 169 -20.53 1.09 8.06
CA LYS A 169 -21.00 -0.13 7.39
C LYS A 169 -20.70 -0.09 5.89
N ASN A 170 -20.88 1.06 5.24
CA ASN A 170 -20.64 1.24 3.81
C ASN A 170 -19.15 1.07 3.46
N LYS A 171 -18.24 1.65 4.25
CA LYS A 171 -16.80 1.46 4.02
C LYS A 171 -16.36 0.01 4.26
N ARG A 172 -16.90 -0.67 5.28
CA ARG A 172 -16.65 -2.12 5.45
C ARG A 172 -17.21 -2.95 4.30
N ALA A 173 -18.41 -2.63 3.82
CA ALA A 173 -19.01 -3.30 2.68
C ALA A 173 -18.16 -3.13 1.42
N HIS A 174 -17.72 -1.91 1.13
CA HIS A 174 -16.81 -1.63 0.01
C HIS A 174 -15.49 -2.37 0.14
N PHE A 175 -14.84 -2.28 1.30
CA PHE A 175 -13.58 -2.98 1.55
C PHE A 175 -13.71 -4.51 1.42
N SER A 176 -14.81 -5.07 1.93
CA SER A 176 -15.08 -6.51 1.83
C SER A 176 -15.39 -6.92 0.38
N TRP A 177 -16.18 -6.11 -0.34
CA TRP A 177 -16.49 -6.34 -1.75
C TRP A 177 -15.24 -6.38 -2.63
N LEU A 178 -14.28 -5.48 -2.40
CA LEU A 178 -12.99 -5.51 -3.09
C LEU A 178 -12.21 -6.80 -2.84
N LEU A 179 -12.32 -7.38 -1.66
CA LEU A 179 -11.56 -8.56 -1.24
C LEU A 179 -12.23 -9.90 -1.60
N LEU A 180 -13.56 -9.92 -1.70
CA LEU A 180 -14.35 -11.16 -1.80
C LEU A 180 -14.98 -11.39 -3.18
N ASP A 181 -15.28 -10.35 -3.95
CA ASP A 181 -15.80 -10.55 -5.32
C ASP A 181 -14.65 -10.79 -6.31
N GLU A 182 -14.59 -11.98 -6.90
CA GLU A 182 -13.51 -12.39 -7.82
C GLU A 182 -13.40 -11.51 -9.07
N ASP A 183 -14.54 -11.08 -9.62
CA ASP A 183 -14.56 -10.26 -10.82
C ASP A 183 -14.02 -8.86 -10.52
N VAL A 184 -14.30 -8.38 -9.32
CA VAL A 184 -13.84 -7.08 -8.82
C VAL A 184 -12.37 -7.14 -8.46
N LYS A 185 -11.88 -8.22 -7.85
CA LYS A 185 -10.45 -8.45 -7.62
C LYS A 185 -9.67 -8.44 -8.93
N ARG A 186 -10.14 -9.18 -9.93
CA ARG A 186 -9.53 -9.22 -11.27
C ARG A 186 -9.51 -7.83 -11.91
N SER A 187 -10.63 -7.13 -11.87
CA SER A 187 -10.73 -5.76 -12.39
C SER A 187 -9.77 -4.80 -11.67
N PHE A 188 -9.69 -4.85 -10.34
CA PHE A 188 -8.76 -4.05 -9.55
C PHE A 188 -7.29 -4.36 -9.90
N GLY A 189 -6.94 -5.65 -10.00
CA GLY A 189 -5.60 -6.11 -10.38
C GLY A 189 -5.17 -5.68 -11.78
N SER A 190 -6.12 -5.58 -12.71
CA SER A 190 -5.86 -5.15 -14.09
C SER A 190 -5.28 -3.74 -14.21
N ILE A 191 -5.48 -2.87 -13.21
CA ILE A 191 -4.82 -1.54 -13.13
C ILE A 191 -3.30 -1.71 -13.08
N TYR A 192 -2.81 -2.60 -12.22
CA TYR A 192 -1.39 -2.88 -12.08
C TYR A 192 -0.84 -3.55 -13.34
N GLU A 193 -1.55 -4.55 -13.88
CA GLU A 193 -1.16 -5.25 -15.12
C GLU A 193 -1.01 -4.29 -16.31
N ALA A 194 -1.99 -3.40 -16.51
CA ALA A 194 -1.94 -2.38 -17.55
C ALA A 194 -0.82 -1.36 -17.28
N TRP A 195 -0.55 -1.05 -16.01
CA TRP A 195 0.52 -0.13 -15.62
C TRP A 195 1.94 -0.68 -15.85
N ILE A 196 2.17 -1.97 -15.60
CA ILE A 196 3.48 -2.60 -15.85
C ILE A 196 3.70 -2.94 -17.32
N SER A 197 2.61 -3.16 -18.07
CA SER A 197 2.64 -3.43 -19.51
C SER A 197 2.80 -2.17 -20.36
N LYS A 198 2.95 -0.99 -19.74
CA LYS A 198 3.13 0.27 -20.46
C LYS A 198 4.41 0.23 -21.30
N ASN A 199 4.30 0.67 -22.55
CA ASN A 199 5.42 0.80 -23.49
C ASN A 199 5.93 2.24 -23.61
N THR A 200 5.28 3.20 -22.95
CA THR A 200 5.60 4.64 -23.01
C THR A 200 5.98 5.18 -21.63
N LEU A 201 6.75 6.28 -21.62
CA LEU A 201 7.09 7.01 -20.40
C LEU A 201 5.86 7.69 -19.75
N GLN A 202 4.87 8.02 -20.58
CA GLN A 202 3.57 8.56 -20.18
C GLN A 202 2.49 7.53 -20.46
N TRP A 203 1.86 7.03 -19.42
CA TRP A 203 0.81 6.03 -19.51
C TRP A 203 -0.57 6.69 -19.48
N MET A 204 -1.38 6.37 -20.47
CA MET A 204 -2.81 6.67 -20.46
C MET A 204 -3.50 5.66 -19.55
N PHE A 205 -4.19 6.13 -18.51
CA PHE A 205 -4.80 5.27 -17.52
C PHE A 205 -5.72 4.23 -18.17
N ASP A 206 -5.55 2.97 -17.78
CA ASP A 206 -6.35 1.86 -18.26
C ASP A 206 -6.55 0.80 -17.19
N PHE A 207 -7.65 0.10 -17.31
CA PHE A 207 -7.98 -1.12 -16.57
C PHE A 207 -9.17 -1.82 -17.27
N SER A 208 -9.36 -3.08 -16.95
CA SER A 208 -10.52 -3.86 -17.36
C SER A 208 -11.57 -3.77 -16.25
N PRO A 209 -12.70 -3.07 -16.44
CA PRO A 209 -13.73 -2.94 -15.41
C PRO A 209 -14.39 -4.28 -15.07
N PRO A 210 -15.03 -4.42 -13.89
CA PRO A 210 -15.77 -5.63 -13.58
C PRO A 210 -17.04 -5.69 -14.45
N ASN A 211 -17.75 -6.81 -14.42
CA ASN A 211 -19.07 -6.91 -15.00
C ASN A 211 -20.04 -6.01 -14.23
N MET A 212 -20.40 -4.90 -14.86
CA MET A 212 -21.29 -3.89 -14.29
C MET A 212 -22.72 -3.97 -14.84
N LYS A 213 -23.10 -5.07 -15.51
CA LYS A 213 -24.47 -5.25 -16.02
C LYS A 213 -25.48 -4.99 -14.90
N ASN A 214 -26.50 -4.19 -15.21
CA ASN A 214 -27.58 -3.78 -14.31
C ASN A 214 -27.16 -2.89 -13.12
N TRP A 215 -25.92 -2.40 -13.09
CA TRP A 215 -25.53 -1.40 -12.10
C TRP A 215 -26.17 -0.06 -12.42
N LYS A 216 -26.59 0.66 -11.39
CA LYS A 216 -27.13 2.02 -11.53
C LYS A 216 -26.00 3.03 -11.32
N LEU A 217 -25.83 3.96 -12.26
CA LEU A 217 -24.93 5.10 -12.13
C LEU A 217 -25.73 6.40 -12.05
N LYS A 218 -25.39 7.26 -11.08
CA LYS A 218 -25.78 8.67 -11.03
C LYS A 218 -24.56 9.51 -11.42
N VAL A 219 -24.70 10.37 -12.42
CA VAL A 219 -23.59 11.11 -13.02
C VAL A 219 -23.93 12.57 -13.25
N LEU A 220 -22.90 13.41 -13.30
CA LEU A 220 -22.89 14.78 -13.79
C LEU A 220 -22.03 14.85 -15.05
N GLY A 221 -22.46 15.63 -16.03
CA GLY A 221 -21.75 15.75 -17.30
C GLY A 221 -22.35 16.79 -18.23
N GLU A 222 -21.94 16.74 -19.49
CA GLU A 222 -22.40 17.65 -20.53
C GLU A 222 -22.58 16.90 -21.84
N ILE A 223 -23.46 17.43 -22.70
CA ILE A 223 -23.61 16.92 -24.06
C ILE A 223 -22.55 17.60 -24.92
N GLU A 224 -21.69 16.79 -25.53
CA GLU A 224 -20.62 17.25 -26.39
C GLU A 224 -20.70 16.56 -27.76
N HIS A 225 -20.23 17.25 -28.79
CA HIS A 225 -20.02 16.61 -30.07
C HIS A 225 -18.65 15.92 -30.07
N VAL A 226 -18.63 14.59 -30.11
CA VAL A 226 -17.41 13.79 -30.20
C VAL A 226 -17.24 13.26 -31.63
N PRO A 227 -16.07 13.47 -32.26
CA PRO A 227 -15.80 12.95 -33.60
C PRO A 227 -16.12 11.45 -33.71
N ASN A 228 -16.82 11.07 -34.77
CA ASN A 228 -17.27 9.70 -35.05
C ASN A 228 -18.33 9.11 -34.10
N LEU A 229 -18.68 9.79 -33.02
CA LEU A 229 -19.75 9.36 -32.10
C LEU A 229 -20.97 10.30 -32.13
N GLY A 230 -20.84 11.50 -32.67
CA GLY A 230 -21.93 12.47 -32.76
C GLY A 230 -22.15 13.19 -31.42
N GLN A 231 -23.40 13.51 -31.10
CA GLN A 231 -23.75 14.06 -29.79
C GLN A 231 -23.71 12.95 -28.75
N VAL A 232 -22.87 13.11 -27.74
CA VAL A 232 -22.71 12.15 -26.64
C VAL A 232 -22.79 12.86 -25.31
N PHE A 233 -23.33 12.20 -24.29
CA PHE A 233 -23.24 12.67 -22.92
C PHE A 233 -21.88 12.26 -22.34
N VAL A 234 -21.01 13.22 -22.09
CA VAL A 234 -19.69 12.99 -21.52
C VAL A 234 -19.78 13.12 -20.01
N VAL A 235 -19.61 12.00 -19.31
CA VAL A 235 -19.57 11.96 -17.85
C VAL A 235 -18.32 12.68 -17.37
N ARG A 236 -18.52 13.69 -16.52
CA ARG A 236 -17.46 14.45 -15.85
C ARG A 236 -17.26 13.97 -14.41
N GLU A 237 -18.34 13.58 -13.75
CA GLU A 237 -18.32 13.05 -12.39
C GLU A 237 -19.39 11.98 -12.21
N ALA A 238 -19.03 10.85 -11.62
CA ALA A 238 -19.97 9.89 -11.06
C ALA A 238 -20.19 10.22 -9.57
N VAL A 239 -21.44 10.50 -9.22
CA VAL A 239 -21.88 10.90 -7.87
C VAL A 239 -22.64 9.78 -7.16
N GLY A 240 -22.98 8.71 -7.87
CA GLY A 240 -23.62 7.53 -7.29
C GLY A 240 -23.33 6.27 -8.06
N VAL A 241 -23.04 5.19 -7.35
CA VAL A 241 -22.92 3.84 -7.90
C VAL A 241 -23.75 2.88 -7.05
N GLN A 242 -24.60 2.08 -7.68
CA GLN A 242 -25.34 1.01 -7.03
C GLN A 242 -25.11 -0.30 -7.75
N ASN A 243 -24.50 -1.25 -7.05
CA ASN A 243 -24.35 -2.62 -7.51
C ASN A 243 -25.41 -3.50 -6.83
N PRO A 244 -26.40 -4.03 -7.57
CA PRO A 244 -27.46 -4.85 -7.00
C PRO A 244 -27.01 -6.30 -6.73
N LYS A 245 -25.89 -6.75 -7.29
CA LYS A 245 -25.41 -8.12 -7.23
C LYS A 245 -24.97 -8.46 -5.81
N LYS A 246 -25.47 -9.59 -5.29
CA LYS A 246 -24.94 -10.24 -4.09
C LYS A 246 -23.49 -10.65 -4.35
N PHE A 247 -22.57 -10.26 -3.47
CA PHE A 247 -21.15 -10.54 -3.66
C PHE A 247 -20.56 -11.59 -2.70
N HIS A 248 -21.30 -12.01 -1.67
CA HIS A 248 -20.81 -13.01 -0.72
C HIS A 248 -21.94 -13.79 -0.05
N ASP A 249 -21.69 -15.07 0.29
CA ASP A 249 -22.71 -15.97 0.85
C ASP A 249 -22.60 -16.24 2.35
N LYS A 250 -21.46 -15.95 2.98
CA LYS A 250 -21.20 -16.20 4.41
C LYS A 250 -21.25 -14.90 5.24
N GLU A 251 -21.45 -14.98 6.55
CA GLU A 251 -21.29 -13.80 7.40
C GLU A 251 -19.85 -13.23 7.26
N ILE A 252 -19.71 -11.90 7.17
CA ILE A 252 -18.38 -11.27 7.07
C ILE A 252 -17.99 -10.63 8.40
N LYS A 253 -16.83 -11.00 8.92
CA LYS A 253 -16.23 -10.39 10.12
C LYS A 253 -14.93 -9.68 9.75
N VAL A 254 -14.88 -8.36 9.94
CA VAL A 254 -13.67 -7.56 9.69
C VAL A 254 -12.92 -7.34 10.99
N PHE A 255 -11.67 -7.78 11.04
CA PHE A 255 -10.74 -7.55 12.14
C PHE A 255 -9.73 -6.46 11.76
N HIS A 256 -9.47 -5.55 12.69
CA HIS A 256 -8.41 -4.55 12.58
C HIS A 256 -7.61 -4.49 13.89
N PRO A 257 -6.26 -4.45 13.87
CA PRO A 257 -5.42 -4.42 15.06
C PRO A 257 -5.80 -3.33 16.08
N ASP A 258 -6.21 -2.16 15.58
CA ASP A 258 -6.61 -1.00 16.38
C ASP A 258 -8.12 -0.93 16.73
N PHE A 259 -8.93 -1.95 16.40
CA PHE A 259 -10.29 -2.05 16.95
C PHE A 259 -10.17 -2.33 18.46
N LYS A 260 -10.30 -1.28 19.28
CA LYS A 260 -10.19 -1.40 20.73
C LYS A 260 -11.25 -2.36 21.28
N ASN A 261 -10.81 -3.38 22.00
CA ASN A 261 -11.64 -4.05 23.00
C ASN A 261 -12.05 -2.99 24.03
N LYS A 262 -13.33 -2.59 24.04
CA LYS A 262 -13.89 -1.88 25.19
C LYS A 262 -13.97 -2.90 26.34
N SER A 263 -12.85 -3.18 27.00
CA SER A 263 -12.89 -3.81 28.32
C SER A 263 -13.53 -2.78 29.25
N SER A 264 -14.70 -3.10 29.78
CA SER A 264 -15.35 -2.43 30.90
C SER A 264 -14.35 -2.31 32.06
N LYS A 265 -13.68 -1.16 32.16
CA LYS A 265 -13.07 -0.71 33.40
C LYS A 265 -13.88 0.47 33.89
N GLY A 266 -14.21 0.37 35.17
CA GLY A 266 -15.32 1.04 35.82
C GLY A 266 -15.32 2.55 35.65
N LEU A 267 -16.54 3.06 35.73
CA LEU A 267 -16.90 4.40 36.12
C LEU A 267 -15.89 4.95 37.13
N HIS A 268 -15.07 5.89 36.69
CA HIS A 268 -14.65 6.98 37.56
C HIS A 268 -14.91 8.29 36.83
N ASP A 269 -15.84 9.01 37.43
CA ASP A 269 -16.24 10.36 37.08
C ASP A 269 -15.05 11.31 37.06
N ASN A 270 -15.23 12.41 36.32
CA ASN A 270 -14.34 13.57 36.17
C ASN A 270 -13.18 13.43 35.20
N PHE A 271 -13.48 13.43 33.90
CA PHE A 271 -12.86 14.39 33.00
C PHE A 271 -13.89 14.77 31.93
N LEU A 272 -14.52 15.94 32.12
CA LEU A 272 -15.01 16.75 31.02
C LEU A 272 -13.82 16.98 30.08
N ARG A 273 -13.59 16.04 29.15
CA ARG A 273 -12.73 16.28 28.00
C ARG A 273 -13.47 17.30 27.16
N GLN A 274 -13.10 18.54 27.43
CA GLN A 274 -13.25 19.70 26.57
C GLN A 274 -12.99 19.23 25.13
N PHE A 275 -14.07 18.93 24.41
CA PHE A 275 -14.08 18.87 22.95
C PHE A 275 -13.75 20.29 22.49
N SER A 276 -12.45 20.61 22.42
CA SER A 276 -12.03 21.69 21.53
C SER A 276 -11.96 21.12 20.14
N GLU A 277 -13.12 21.13 19.47
CA GLU A 277 -13.15 21.35 18.04
C GLU A 277 -12.45 22.69 17.79
N ARG A 278 -11.15 22.66 17.48
CA ARG A 278 -10.61 23.70 16.61
C ARG A 278 -10.96 23.26 15.19
N MET A 279 -12.14 23.66 14.72
CA MET A 279 -12.37 23.81 13.29
C MET A 279 -11.34 24.84 12.81
N ASP A 280 -10.24 24.34 12.23
CA ASP A 280 -9.39 25.19 11.41
C ASP A 280 -10.17 25.39 10.10
N ASN A 281 -10.82 26.54 9.96
CA ASN A 281 -11.76 26.80 8.86
C ASN A 281 -11.09 26.82 7.47
N ASN A 282 -9.75 26.69 7.39
CA ASN A 282 -9.02 26.66 6.12
C ASN A 282 -7.59 26.08 6.27
N PRO A 283 -7.38 24.75 6.24
CA PRO A 283 -6.04 24.18 6.35
C PRO A 283 -5.26 24.40 5.05
N GLU A 284 -4.25 25.28 5.08
CA GLU A 284 -3.34 25.46 3.94
C GLU A 284 -2.64 24.13 3.57
N MET A 285 -2.69 23.71 2.30
CA MET A 285 -2.07 22.48 1.80
C MET A 285 -0.83 22.82 0.97
N ALA A 286 0.34 22.75 1.61
CA ALA A 286 1.60 22.82 0.90
C ALA A 286 1.99 21.46 0.33
N LEU A 287 1.97 21.31 -1.00
CA LEU A 287 2.38 20.13 -1.74
C LEU A 287 3.91 19.85 -1.69
N ASN A 288 4.70 20.73 -1.07
CA ASN A 288 6.16 20.67 -1.09
C ASN A 288 6.82 21.00 0.27
N ILE A 289 6.06 21.14 1.35
CA ILE A 289 6.60 21.46 2.69
C ILE A 289 6.40 20.25 3.62
N PRO A 290 7.46 19.74 4.28
CA PRO A 290 7.34 18.65 5.25
C PRO A 290 6.62 19.12 6.54
N PRO A 291 5.79 18.26 7.16
CA PRO A 291 4.93 18.64 8.29
C PRO A 291 5.66 18.80 9.64
N SER A 292 5.03 19.55 10.55
CA SER A 292 5.41 19.70 11.97
C SER A 292 4.59 18.76 12.87
N LYS A 293 5.21 18.21 13.93
CA LYS A 293 4.66 17.20 14.86
C LYS A 293 3.38 17.64 15.62
N THR A 294 2.96 18.90 15.49
CA THR A 294 1.87 19.49 16.28
C THR A 294 0.49 19.54 15.59
N LYS A 295 0.37 19.18 14.29
CA LYS A 295 -0.90 19.27 13.56
C LYS A 295 -1.61 17.91 13.38
N ARG A 296 -2.86 17.82 13.85
CA ARG A 296 -3.73 16.62 13.71
C ARG A 296 -4.11 16.39 12.24
N ALA A 297 -4.46 15.14 11.90
CA ALA A 297 -4.97 14.79 10.58
C ALA A 297 -6.33 15.45 10.31
N TYR A 298 -6.48 16.06 9.14
CA TYR A 298 -7.75 16.62 8.68
C TYR A 298 -8.47 15.58 7.80
N THR A 299 -9.65 15.16 8.23
CA THR A 299 -10.56 14.36 7.42
C THR A 299 -11.52 15.31 6.72
N ILE A 300 -11.60 15.24 5.40
CA ILE A 300 -12.60 15.97 4.61
C ILE A 300 -13.54 14.92 4.04
N ASN A 301 -14.80 14.95 4.47
CA ASN A 301 -15.84 14.12 3.91
C ASN A 301 -16.36 14.81 2.65
N ASP A 302 -16.17 14.17 1.50
CA ASP A 302 -16.91 14.54 0.31
C ASP A 302 -18.29 13.87 0.39
N ASN A 303 -19.31 14.64 0.77
CA ASN A 303 -20.68 14.15 0.93
C ASN A 303 -21.42 14.09 -0.42
N THR A 304 -20.78 14.42 -1.54
CA THR A 304 -21.44 14.43 -2.86
C THR A 304 -21.48 13.06 -3.54
N PHE A 305 -20.81 12.05 -2.97
CA PHE A 305 -20.70 10.72 -3.54
C PHE A 305 -21.38 9.64 -2.69
N SER A 306 -22.05 8.71 -3.37
CA SER A 306 -22.67 7.52 -2.77
C SER A 306 -22.21 6.24 -3.47
N PHE A 307 -21.93 5.20 -2.69
CA PHE A 307 -21.60 3.86 -3.21
C PHE A 307 -22.39 2.81 -2.43
N SER A 308 -23.29 2.13 -3.11
CA SER A 308 -24.21 1.15 -2.52
C SER A 308 -23.92 -0.25 -3.04
N LEU A 309 -23.81 -1.19 -2.11
CA LEU A 309 -23.52 -2.60 -2.35
C LEU A 309 -24.57 -3.47 -1.69
N ASN A 310 -24.91 -4.58 -2.35
CA ASN A 310 -25.69 -5.65 -1.75
C ASN A 310 -24.75 -6.77 -1.26
N PRO A 311 -24.38 -6.80 0.03
CA PRO A 311 -23.58 -7.91 0.55
C PRO A 311 -24.33 -9.23 0.54
N GLY A 312 -25.67 -9.21 0.61
CA GLY A 312 -26.50 -10.40 0.82
C GLY A 312 -26.33 -11.05 2.20
N VAL A 313 -25.47 -10.51 3.06
CA VAL A 313 -25.09 -11.04 4.38
C VAL A 313 -24.76 -9.90 5.37
N SER A 314 -24.68 -10.23 6.66
CA SER A 314 -24.21 -9.29 7.70
C SER A 314 -22.71 -9.02 7.58
N ILE A 315 -22.30 -7.78 7.88
CA ILE A 315 -20.90 -7.36 7.97
C ILE A 315 -20.67 -6.70 9.32
N SER A 316 -19.88 -7.36 10.18
CA SER A 316 -19.62 -6.90 11.55
C SER A 316 -18.11 -6.66 11.79
N LYS A 317 -17.81 -5.89 12.84
CA LYS A 317 -16.44 -5.75 13.35
C LYS A 317 -16.16 -6.92 14.28
N SER A 318 -14.99 -7.52 14.19
CA SER A 318 -14.48 -8.47 15.18
C SER A 318 -13.36 -7.82 15.98
N THR A 319 -13.39 -7.99 17.30
CA THR A 319 -12.35 -7.51 18.22
C THR A 319 -11.52 -8.65 18.82
N ASP A 320 -11.95 -9.90 18.64
CA ASP A 320 -11.25 -11.09 19.14
C ASP A 320 -10.54 -11.83 18.02
N LYS A 321 -9.22 -12.02 18.17
CA LYS A 321 -8.35 -12.76 17.24
C LYS A 321 -8.61 -14.27 17.16
N THR A 322 -9.57 -14.80 17.92
CA THR A 322 -9.79 -16.24 18.04
C THR A 322 -11.28 -16.56 18.16
N SER A 323 -11.88 -17.15 17.13
CA SER A 323 -13.09 -17.95 17.32
C SER A 323 -12.91 -19.35 16.73
N LYS A 324 -12.24 -20.20 17.51
CA LYS A 324 -12.80 -21.52 17.80
C LYS A 324 -13.24 -21.49 19.26
N LYS A 325 -14.53 -21.68 19.52
CA LYS A 325 -14.96 -22.42 20.71
C LYS A 325 -16.23 -23.23 20.41
N PRO A 326 -16.22 -24.54 20.68
CA PRO A 326 -17.42 -25.38 20.68
C PRO A 326 -18.26 -25.12 21.94
N SER A 327 -19.52 -25.55 21.85
CA SER A 327 -20.60 -25.38 22.82
C SER A 327 -20.22 -25.63 24.29
N ALA A 328 -20.72 -24.77 25.18
CA ALA A 328 -21.05 -25.13 26.56
C ALA A 328 -22.38 -24.48 26.95
N LYS A 329 -23.23 -25.27 27.62
CA LYS A 329 -24.56 -24.92 28.14
C LYS A 329 -24.49 -23.85 29.26
N PRO A 330 -25.60 -23.15 29.53
CA PRO A 330 -25.60 -21.79 30.06
C PRO A 330 -25.36 -21.74 31.57
N ALA A 331 -24.60 -20.74 32.00
CA ALA A 331 -24.72 -20.22 33.35
C ALA A 331 -25.77 -19.10 33.30
N GLU A 332 -26.85 -19.29 34.04
CA GLU A 332 -27.86 -18.27 34.33
C GLU A 332 -27.22 -17.05 35.01
N ASP A 333 -27.83 -15.91 34.73
CA ASP A 333 -27.58 -14.59 35.34
C ASP A 333 -26.26 -13.88 34.97
N ALA A 334 -26.09 -13.65 33.66
CA ALA A 334 -25.44 -12.44 33.19
C ALA A 334 -26.50 -11.59 32.48
N GLU A 335 -26.82 -10.43 33.05
CA GLU A 335 -27.73 -9.46 32.46
C GLU A 335 -27.34 -9.20 31.00
N VAL A 336 -28.26 -9.57 30.11
CA VAL A 336 -28.28 -9.12 28.72
C VAL A 336 -28.41 -7.61 28.78
N ILE A 337 -27.29 -6.89 28.65
CA ILE A 337 -27.33 -5.51 28.18
C ILE A 337 -27.78 -5.61 26.71
N ASN A 338 -29.09 -5.67 26.56
CA ASN A 338 -29.76 -5.32 25.34
C ASN A 338 -29.38 -3.87 25.08
N ASP A 339 -28.39 -3.66 24.21
CA ASP A 339 -28.36 -2.45 23.42
C ASP A 339 -29.61 -2.49 22.53
N LYS A 340 -30.76 -2.17 23.13
CA LYS A 340 -31.89 -1.54 22.45
C LYS A 340 -31.44 -0.14 22.05
N VAL A 341 -30.48 -0.07 21.13
CA VAL A 341 -30.41 1.05 20.21
C VAL A 341 -31.24 0.59 19.04
N SER A 342 -32.42 1.20 18.95
CA SER A 342 -33.43 1.05 17.92
C SER A 342 -32.90 0.46 16.62
N ALA A 343 -33.57 -0.58 16.13
CA ALA A 343 -33.65 -0.83 14.70
C ALA A 343 -34.01 0.50 14.03
N GLY A 344 -32.98 1.22 13.59
CA GLY A 344 -33.15 2.28 12.62
C GLY A 344 -33.59 1.55 11.37
N ASN A 345 -34.88 1.64 11.10
CA ASN A 345 -35.51 1.19 9.88
C ASN A 345 -34.55 1.34 8.70
N SER A 346 -34.51 0.32 7.85
CA SER A 346 -34.08 0.48 6.47
C SER A 346 -34.69 1.77 5.93
N LEU A 347 -33.88 2.82 5.81
CA LEU A 347 -34.17 3.86 4.85
C LEU A 347 -33.60 3.32 3.55
N ASP A 348 -34.51 3.03 2.62
CA ASP A 348 -34.27 2.60 1.25
C ASP A 348 -33.31 3.55 0.50
N HIS A 349 -33.10 4.76 1.04
CA HIS A 349 -32.17 5.76 0.57
C HIS A 349 -31.48 6.46 1.74
N GLY A 350 -30.22 6.10 2.01
CA GLY A 350 -29.30 6.96 2.75
C GLY A 350 -28.60 7.89 1.76
N ASP A 351 -29.04 9.14 1.66
CA ASP A 351 -28.70 10.05 0.55
C ASP A 351 -27.25 10.58 0.49
N ALA A 352 -26.34 10.15 1.38
CA ALA A 352 -24.92 10.45 1.25
C ALA A 352 -24.07 9.62 2.22
N ARG A 353 -22.77 9.47 1.86
CA ARG A 353 -21.55 9.23 2.71
C ARG A 353 -20.85 7.88 2.46
N GLU A 354 -19.52 7.77 2.25
CA GLU A 354 -18.36 8.59 2.66
C GLU A 354 -17.18 8.42 1.67
N LEU A 355 -16.96 9.35 0.72
CA LEU A 355 -15.61 9.51 0.16
C LEU A 355 -14.80 10.30 1.19
N GLU A 356 -14.06 9.58 2.03
CA GLU A 356 -13.15 10.20 2.98
C GLU A 356 -11.84 10.58 2.27
N ASN A 357 -11.78 11.83 1.83
CA ASN A 357 -10.50 12.46 1.51
C ASN A 357 -9.80 12.72 2.84
N ASN A 358 -9.08 11.71 3.35
CA ASN A 358 -8.20 11.88 4.50
C ASN A 358 -6.99 12.70 4.06
N THR A 359 -7.24 13.99 3.87
CA THR A 359 -6.31 14.97 3.38
C THR A 359 -5.51 15.50 4.55
N ASN A 360 -4.74 14.58 5.08
CA ASN A 360 -3.48 14.96 5.63
C ASN A 360 -2.71 15.80 4.59
N VAL A 361 -2.42 17.06 4.95
CA VAL A 361 -1.14 17.71 4.58
C VAL A 361 0.04 16.78 4.92
N ASN A 362 -0.19 15.78 5.78
CA ASN A 362 0.70 14.69 6.12
C ASN A 362 0.80 13.56 5.06
N ASP A 363 0.90 13.88 3.77
CA ASP A 363 1.40 12.92 2.76
C ASP A 363 2.12 13.57 1.57
N PHE A 364 2.54 14.85 1.69
CA PHE A 364 3.61 15.40 0.86
C PHE A 364 5.00 14.96 1.33
N GLN A 365 5.08 13.68 1.70
CA GLN A 365 5.87 13.01 2.74
C GLN A 365 4.92 12.53 3.85
N GLY A 366 5.08 11.26 4.24
CA GLY A 366 4.28 10.58 5.24
C GLY A 366 4.03 11.41 6.49
N LYS A 367 2.94 11.09 7.20
CA LYS A 367 2.76 11.47 8.62
C LYS A 367 4.07 11.34 9.41
N PRO A 368 4.26 12.18 10.45
CA PRO A 368 5.36 12.02 11.38
C PRO A 368 5.39 10.56 11.78
N GLU A 369 6.51 9.92 11.50
CA GLU A 369 6.70 8.52 11.78
C GLU A 369 6.33 8.27 13.25
N PRO A 370 5.60 7.19 13.57
CA PRO A 370 5.71 6.64 14.90
C PRO A 370 7.21 6.35 15.07
N ASP A 371 7.87 7.17 15.90
CA ASP A 371 9.30 7.15 16.12
C ASP A 371 10.11 6.88 14.85
N GLU A 372 10.33 7.91 14.03
CA GLU A 372 11.57 8.02 13.26
C GLU A 372 11.99 6.65 12.62
N LYS A 373 11.19 5.93 11.81
CA LYS A 373 11.56 4.61 11.26
C LYS A 373 12.87 4.80 10.47
N SER A 374 13.96 4.55 11.18
CA SER A 374 15.22 3.98 10.75
C SER A 374 15.36 3.83 9.23
N LYS A 375 15.87 4.86 8.55
CA LYS A 375 16.11 4.82 7.10
C LYS A 375 17.51 4.28 6.81
N LEU A 376 17.61 3.35 5.85
CA LEU A 376 18.89 2.92 5.30
C LEU A 376 19.45 4.02 4.39
N VAL A 377 20.58 4.60 4.78
CA VAL A 377 21.30 5.58 3.98
C VAL A 377 22.53 4.89 3.39
N GLU A 378 22.62 4.89 2.06
CA GLU A 378 23.77 4.31 1.36
C GLU A 378 25.02 5.14 1.66
N ILE A 379 26.10 4.46 2.04
CA ILE A 379 27.38 5.06 2.40
C ILE A 379 28.51 4.36 1.65
N LYS A 380 29.68 5.01 1.59
CA LYS A 380 30.88 4.36 1.06
C LYS A 380 31.29 3.19 1.97
N PRO A 381 31.61 2.02 1.39
CA PRO A 381 32.17 0.91 2.16
C PRO A 381 33.45 1.33 2.88
N THR A 382 33.64 0.83 4.09
CA THR A 382 34.92 0.91 4.81
C THR A 382 35.83 -0.25 4.43
N GLU A 383 37.12 -0.13 4.71
CA GLU A 383 38.10 -1.20 4.49
C GLU A 383 37.71 -2.52 5.18
N LYS A 384 36.89 -2.44 6.22
CA LYS A 384 36.38 -3.58 6.99
C LYS A 384 35.45 -4.49 6.19
N PHE A 385 34.72 -3.93 5.21
CA PHE A 385 33.85 -4.71 4.34
C PHE A 385 34.55 -5.23 3.09
N PHE A 386 35.83 -4.91 2.86
CA PHE A 386 36.55 -5.40 1.67
C PHE A 386 36.62 -6.92 1.62
N ILE A 387 36.81 -7.57 2.77
CA ILE A 387 36.79 -9.04 2.86
C ILE A 387 35.42 -9.58 2.44
N PHE A 388 34.33 -8.99 2.93
CA PHE A 388 32.98 -9.39 2.54
C PHE A 388 32.74 -9.19 1.03
N GLU A 389 33.15 -8.06 0.47
CA GLU A 389 33.05 -7.80 -0.96
C GLU A 389 33.84 -8.80 -1.82
N GLU A 390 35.05 -9.16 -1.39
CA GLU A 390 35.85 -10.18 -2.07
C GLU A 390 35.20 -11.56 -1.98
N VAL A 391 34.64 -11.92 -0.83
CA VAL A 391 33.89 -13.18 -0.66
C VAL A 391 32.67 -13.22 -1.60
N ILE A 392 31.91 -12.14 -1.74
CA ILE A 392 30.77 -12.09 -2.67
C ILE A 392 31.24 -12.13 -4.13
N LYS A 393 32.34 -11.46 -4.47
CA LYS A 393 32.95 -11.52 -5.80
C LYS A 393 33.44 -12.93 -6.14
N ASP A 394 33.99 -13.67 -5.18
CA ASP A 394 34.42 -15.05 -5.36
C ASP A 394 33.24 -16.02 -5.41
N LEU A 395 32.15 -15.76 -4.66
CA LEU A 395 30.90 -16.51 -4.77
C LEU A 395 30.32 -16.39 -6.18
N LYS A 396 30.36 -15.20 -6.79
CA LYS A 396 29.95 -14.96 -8.18
C LYS A 396 30.73 -15.82 -9.20
N LYS A 397 31.97 -16.21 -8.90
CA LYS A 397 32.79 -17.03 -9.81
C LYS A 397 32.32 -18.48 -9.87
N LYS A 398 31.49 -18.94 -8.92
CA LYS A 398 30.87 -20.28 -8.98
C LYS A 398 29.76 -20.32 -10.01
N TYR A 399 29.59 -21.49 -10.65
CA TYR A 399 28.51 -21.71 -11.61
C TYR A 399 27.13 -21.43 -10.98
N SER A 400 26.23 -20.79 -11.73
CA SER A 400 24.84 -20.46 -11.34
C SER A 400 24.62 -19.24 -10.45
N TYR A 401 25.66 -18.47 -10.12
CA TYR A 401 25.54 -17.23 -9.33
C TYR A 401 25.62 -15.97 -10.21
N THR A 402 24.74 -15.00 -9.94
CA THR A 402 24.87 -13.62 -10.41
C THR A 402 24.70 -12.65 -9.24
N VAL A 403 25.44 -11.55 -9.23
CA VAL A 403 25.32 -10.51 -8.19
C VAL A 403 24.65 -9.30 -8.81
N GLU A 404 23.50 -8.89 -8.27
CA GLU A 404 22.75 -7.74 -8.78
C GLU A 404 23.16 -6.45 -8.10
N THR A 405 23.34 -6.49 -6.78
CA THR A 405 23.68 -5.31 -5.98
C THR A 405 24.63 -5.71 -4.85
N MET A 406 25.55 -4.81 -4.52
CA MET A 406 26.48 -4.96 -3.40
C MET A 406 26.81 -3.57 -2.87
N LYS A 407 26.26 -3.19 -1.71
CA LYS A 407 26.26 -1.81 -1.20
C LYS A 407 26.33 -1.75 0.32
N CYS A 408 26.88 -0.66 0.85
CA CYS A 408 26.96 -0.40 2.28
C CYS A 408 25.91 0.63 2.71
N TYR A 409 25.33 0.41 3.89
CA TYR A 409 24.27 1.24 4.45
C TYR A 409 24.53 1.52 5.92
N ASN A 410 24.12 2.68 6.41
CA ASN A 410 23.90 2.93 7.82
C ASN A 410 22.41 3.15 8.10
N LEU A 411 22.00 2.91 9.35
CA LEU A 411 20.67 3.24 9.79
C LEU A 411 20.68 4.63 10.41
N ASN A 412 19.92 5.57 9.85
CA ASN A 412 19.78 6.88 10.47
C ASN A 412 18.86 6.73 11.69
N ASN A 413 19.41 6.95 12.89
CA ASN A 413 18.70 6.69 14.15
C ASN A 413 17.87 7.92 14.51
N SER A 414 16.55 7.76 14.53
CA SER A 414 15.63 8.88 14.52
C SER A 414 14.59 8.88 15.65
N SER A 415 14.77 8.02 16.65
CA SER A 415 13.91 8.05 17.84
C SER A 415 14.71 8.44 19.08
N ASN A 416 14.14 9.36 19.85
CA ASN A 416 14.62 9.78 21.17
C ASN A 416 14.39 8.72 22.27
N ASN A 417 14.27 7.42 21.93
CA ASN A 417 13.97 6.36 22.88
C ASN A 417 15.23 5.52 23.21
N GLU A 418 16.05 6.08 24.11
CA GLU A 418 16.71 5.48 25.29
C GLU A 418 17.29 4.04 25.29
N LYS A 419 17.81 3.54 24.17
CA LYS A 419 19.02 2.69 24.22
C LYS A 419 20.00 3.15 23.16
N LYS A 420 20.77 4.20 23.46
CA LYS A 420 21.98 4.50 22.68
C LYS A 420 22.81 3.23 22.63
N LEU A 421 23.02 2.69 21.44
CA LEU A 421 24.06 1.69 21.23
C LEU A 421 25.38 2.37 21.56
N ASP A 422 26.03 1.92 22.63
CA ASP A 422 27.37 2.36 23.02
C ASP A 422 28.32 1.98 21.87
N THR A 423 28.61 2.92 20.98
CA THR A 423 29.61 2.77 19.93
C THR A 423 30.86 3.56 20.29
N ILE A 424 32.01 3.14 19.79
CA ILE A 424 33.32 3.67 20.20
C ILE A 424 33.46 5.18 19.93
N ASN A 425 32.66 5.75 19.02
CA ASN A 425 32.71 7.17 18.62
C ASN A 425 31.32 7.81 18.34
N ASP A 426 30.22 7.26 18.90
CA ASP A 426 28.84 7.64 18.52
C ASP A 426 28.54 7.52 17.00
N GLU A 427 29.32 6.72 16.27
CA GLU A 427 29.10 6.46 14.85
C GLU A 427 27.93 5.47 14.64
N PRO A 428 27.07 5.70 13.63
CA PRO A 428 25.97 4.79 13.35
C PRO A 428 26.49 3.45 12.85
N ILE A 429 25.82 2.37 13.29
CA ILE A 429 26.15 1.01 12.86
C ILE A 429 25.91 0.85 11.37
N ARG A 430 26.89 0.23 10.71
CA ARG A 430 26.92 0.03 9.27
C ARG A 430 26.64 -1.44 8.96
N CYS A 431 26.00 -1.68 7.83
CA CYS A 431 25.84 -3.01 7.27
C CYS A 431 26.19 -3.01 5.78
N HIS A 432 26.65 -4.15 5.29
CA HIS A 432 26.90 -4.38 3.87
C HIS A 432 25.94 -5.43 3.38
N ILE A 433 25.32 -5.16 2.24
CA ILE A 433 24.20 -5.90 1.72
C ILE A 433 24.52 -6.30 0.30
N ALA A 434 24.49 -7.61 0.05
CA ALA A 434 24.63 -8.18 -1.27
C ALA A 434 23.33 -8.89 -1.68
N VAL A 435 22.80 -8.53 -2.85
CA VAL A 435 21.69 -9.24 -3.49
C VAL A 435 22.29 -10.14 -4.56
N VAL A 436 22.17 -11.45 -4.34
CA VAL A 436 22.69 -12.49 -5.23
C VAL A 436 21.54 -13.33 -5.76
N LYS A 437 21.65 -13.77 -7.01
CA LYS A 437 20.71 -14.67 -7.65
C LYS A 437 21.41 -15.99 -7.90
N TYR A 438 20.79 -17.08 -7.44
CA TYR A 438 21.29 -18.44 -7.58
C TYR A 438 20.20 -19.31 -8.21
N LYS A 439 20.50 -19.92 -9.37
CA LYS A 439 19.55 -20.75 -10.14
C LYS A 439 18.16 -20.11 -10.35
N GLY A 440 18.12 -18.79 -10.51
CA GLY A 440 16.86 -18.05 -10.72
C GLY A 440 16.29 -17.38 -9.47
N ILE A 441 16.71 -17.80 -8.26
CA ILE A 441 16.14 -17.33 -6.98
C ILE A 441 17.02 -16.24 -6.36
N TYR A 442 16.38 -15.23 -5.79
CA TYR A 442 17.02 -14.10 -5.12
C TYR A 442 17.31 -14.36 -3.63
N PHE A 443 18.54 -14.08 -3.23
CA PHE A 443 19.00 -14.11 -1.85
C PHE A 443 19.64 -12.78 -1.48
N THR A 444 19.30 -12.27 -0.31
CA THR A 444 19.95 -11.12 0.31
C THR A 444 20.88 -11.61 1.41
N ILE A 445 22.14 -11.19 1.33
CA ILE A 445 23.18 -11.48 2.32
C ILE A 445 23.51 -10.18 3.03
N VAL A 446 23.37 -10.18 4.36
CA VAL A 446 23.61 -9.02 5.21
C VAL A 446 24.76 -9.29 6.15
N ASP A 447 25.76 -8.41 6.13
CA ASP A 447 26.87 -8.36 7.07
C ASP A 447 26.79 -7.07 7.88
N VAL A 448 26.99 -7.12 9.20
CA VAL A 448 26.85 -5.96 10.09
C VAL A 448 28.18 -5.69 10.77
N ASP A 449 28.63 -4.43 10.76
CA ASP A 449 29.85 -4.02 11.45
C ASP A 449 29.64 -4.04 12.97
N THR A 450 30.17 -5.05 13.63
CA THR A 450 30.12 -5.15 15.10
C THR A 450 31.36 -4.59 15.79
N GLU A 451 32.38 -4.16 15.06
CA GLU A 451 33.65 -3.71 15.64
C GLU A 451 33.53 -2.34 16.30
N ILE A 452 32.56 -1.52 15.87
CA ILE A 452 32.31 -0.20 16.44
C ILE A 452 31.49 -0.27 17.74
N ILE A 453 30.99 -1.45 18.14
CA ILE A 453 30.18 -1.64 19.34
C ILE A 453 31.10 -1.81 20.56
N ILE A 454 30.87 -1.04 21.62
CA ILE A 454 31.65 -1.08 22.86
C ILE A 454 31.60 -2.48 23.50
N LYS A 455 30.41 -3.10 23.54
CA LYS A 455 30.24 -4.51 23.94
C LYS A 455 30.47 -5.43 22.75
N LYS A 456 31.74 -5.69 22.46
CA LYS A 456 32.18 -6.53 21.33
C LYS A 456 31.53 -7.91 21.38
N HIS A 457 30.89 -8.27 20.28
CA HIS A 457 30.45 -9.62 19.99
C HIS A 457 30.43 -9.84 18.47
N PHE A 458 30.37 -11.10 18.06
CA PHE A 458 30.29 -11.46 16.65
C PHE A 458 28.82 -11.66 16.26
N LEU A 459 28.41 -11.04 15.16
CA LEU A 459 27.14 -11.34 14.51
C LEU A 459 27.40 -12.28 13.32
N SER A 460 26.44 -13.13 12.98
CA SER A 460 26.52 -14.00 11.80
C SER A 460 26.01 -13.24 10.57
N ASN A 461 26.43 -13.63 9.36
CA ASN A 461 25.76 -13.15 8.16
C ASN A 461 24.32 -13.66 8.15
N LEU A 462 23.38 -12.78 7.85
CA LEU A 462 22.00 -13.18 7.56
C LEU A 462 21.88 -13.47 6.07
N LEU A 463 21.46 -14.68 5.73
CA LEU A 463 21.09 -15.07 4.37
C LEU A 463 19.58 -15.24 4.35
N ILE A 464 18.88 -14.48 3.51
CA ILE A 464 17.42 -14.47 3.48
C ILE A 464 16.91 -14.45 2.03
N SER A 465 15.89 -15.25 1.78
CA SER A 465 14.98 -15.07 0.64
C SER A 465 13.67 -14.52 1.18
N PHE A 466 13.21 -13.39 0.66
CA PHE A 466 12.01 -12.72 1.15
C PHE A 466 10.73 -13.35 0.58
N SER A 467 9.65 -13.33 1.37
CA SER A 467 8.31 -13.74 0.92
C SER A 467 7.47 -12.56 0.39
N GLY A 468 8.00 -11.34 0.43
CA GLY A 468 7.31 -10.11 0.04
C GLY A 468 8.29 -8.98 -0.33
N ASP A 469 7.93 -7.73 -0.06
CA ASP A 469 8.78 -6.55 -0.35
C ASP A 469 10.13 -6.65 0.38
N SER A 470 11.21 -6.86 -0.38
CA SER A 470 12.55 -7.04 0.14
C SER A 470 13.06 -5.81 0.88
N ASP A 471 12.72 -4.60 0.42
CA ASP A 471 13.31 -3.36 0.93
C ASP A 471 12.66 -2.96 2.26
N ALA A 472 11.32 -3.04 2.32
CA ALA A 472 10.59 -2.80 3.57
C ALA A 472 10.93 -3.86 4.62
N SER A 473 11.00 -5.13 4.21
CA SER A 473 11.33 -6.25 5.08
C SER A 473 12.76 -6.15 5.63
N LEU A 474 13.73 -5.80 4.79
CA LEU A 474 15.12 -5.63 5.20
C LEU A 474 15.29 -4.47 6.18
N THR A 475 14.57 -3.37 5.98
CA THR A 475 14.57 -2.23 6.89
C THR A 475 14.04 -2.62 8.28
N ASP A 476 12.91 -3.33 8.34
CA ASP A 476 12.30 -3.78 9.59
C ASP A 476 13.19 -4.80 10.34
N ILE A 477 13.84 -5.73 9.61
CA ILE A 477 14.80 -6.68 10.17
C ILE A 477 16.01 -5.96 10.78
N LEU A 478 16.58 -4.98 10.05
CA LEU A 478 17.74 -4.22 10.51
C LEU A 478 17.39 -3.34 11.72
N GLU A 479 16.24 -2.68 11.71
CA GLU A 479 15.76 -1.92 12.86
C GLU A 479 15.59 -2.81 14.11
N GLY A 480 14.98 -4.00 13.95
CA GLY A 480 14.89 -4.99 15.02
C GLY A 480 16.26 -5.46 15.51
N CYS A 481 17.20 -5.68 14.59
CA CYS A 481 18.56 -6.07 14.90
C CYS A 481 19.26 -5.03 15.79
N PHE A 482 19.18 -3.75 15.40
CA PHE A 482 19.83 -2.64 16.11
C PHE A 482 19.15 -2.36 17.46
N LYS A 483 17.81 -2.36 17.54
CA LYS A 483 17.06 -2.22 18.81
C LYS A 483 17.39 -3.32 19.80
N ASN A 484 17.73 -4.51 19.32
CA ASN A 484 18.10 -5.67 20.15
C ASN A 484 19.62 -5.76 20.45
N GLY A 485 20.35 -4.65 20.36
CA GLY A 485 21.78 -4.62 20.68
C GLY A 485 22.65 -5.30 19.62
N VAL A 486 22.26 -5.20 18.35
CA VAL A 486 22.92 -5.83 17.18
C VAL A 486 22.82 -7.35 17.20
N LYS A 487 21.60 -7.85 17.42
CA LYS A 487 21.30 -9.28 17.45
C LYS A 487 20.14 -9.61 16.52
N TRP A 488 20.27 -10.68 15.75
CA TRP A 488 19.20 -11.12 14.86
C TRP A 488 17.94 -11.52 15.64
N ASP A 489 16.85 -10.79 15.41
CA ASP A 489 15.53 -11.17 15.88
C ASP A 489 14.92 -12.21 14.92
N LYS A 490 15.03 -13.48 15.29
CA LYS A 490 14.52 -14.59 14.47
C LYS A 490 13.00 -14.54 14.29
N ALA A 491 12.24 -13.92 15.20
CA ALA A 491 10.80 -13.81 15.07
C ALA A 491 10.45 -12.80 13.97
N ILE A 492 11.10 -11.63 13.98
CA ILE A 492 10.97 -10.63 12.91
C ILE A 492 11.43 -11.22 11.57
N ILE A 493 12.61 -11.85 11.53
CA ILE A 493 13.14 -12.44 10.29
C ILE A 493 12.18 -13.48 9.70
N LYS A 494 11.60 -14.36 10.53
CA LYS A 494 10.61 -15.37 10.09
C LYS A 494 9.35 -14.76 9.47
N GLN A 495 8.94 -13.58 9.90
CA GLN A 495 7.74 -12.92 9.37
C GLN A 495 7.95 -12.41 7.94
N HIS A 496 9.19 -12.12 7.56
CA HIS A 496 9.56 -11.53 6.28
C HIS A 496 10.23 -12.52 5.30
N ALA A 497 10.68 -13.67 5.80
CA ALA A 497 11.43 -14.65 5.02
C ALA A 497 10.52 -15.74 4.46
N ALA A 498 10.66 -16.04 3.16
CA ALA A 498 10.27 -17.33 2.62
C ALA A 498 11.18 -18.43 3.22
N THR A 499 12.47 -18.14 3.33
CA THR A 499 13.42 -18.91 4.15
C THR A 499 14.63 -18.06 4.52
N PHE A 500 15.30 -18.39 5.62
CA PHE A 500 16.54 -17.73 6.03
C PHE A 500 17.49 -18.68 6.75
N ARG A 501 18.79 -18.33 6.74
CA ARG A 501 19.84 -18.97 7.52
C ARG A 501 20.78 -17.92 8.10
N LEU A 502 21.36 -18.27 9.24
CA LEU A 502 22.46 -17.53 9.84
C LEU A 502 23.76 -18.26 9.52
N ASN A 503 24.69 -17.56 8.89
CA ASN A 503 26.00 -18.09 8.53
C ASN A 503 27.06 -17.51 9.46
N ARG A 504 27.70 -18.36 10.27
CA ARG A 504 28.82 -17.93 11.12
C ARG A 504 30.03 -17.62 10.23
N HIS A 505 30.76 -16.57 10.58
CA HIS A 505 32.05 -16.30 9.95
C HIS A 505 33.03 -17.45 10.23
N PRO A 506 33.94 -17.77 9.29
CA PRO A 506 35.02 -18.70 9.58
C PRO A 506 35.86 -18.21 10.76
N ASN A 507 36.53 -19.14 11.45
CA ASN A 507 37.48 -18.77 12.49
C ASN A 507 38.72 -18.15 11.86
N LYS A 508 39.17 -17.02 12.41
CA LYS A 508 40.45 -16.40 12.03
C LYS A 508 41.66 -17.16 12.59
N TYR A 509 41.44 -18.09 13.52
CA TYR A 509 42.47 -18.89 14.18
C TYR A 509 42.05 -20.37 14.26
N TYR A 510 42.99 -21.28 14.06
CA TYR A 510 42.83 -22.71 14.37
C TYR A 510 43.98 -23.14 15.27
N GLY A 511 43.68 -23.71 16.45
CA GLY A 511 44.70 -24.14 17.40
C GLY A 511 45.57 -23.00 17.99
N GLY A 512 45.16 -21.74 17.83
CA GLY A 512 45.94 -20.56 18.22
C GLY A 512 46.67 -19.88 17.07
N ASP A 513 46.84 -20.55 15.92
CA ASP A 513 47.54 -20.02 14.76
C ASP A 513 46.60 -19.25 13.81
N PRO A 514 47.03 -18.11 13.26
CA PRO A 514 46.24 -17.34 12.32
C PRO A 514 46.04 -18.10 11.00
N VAL A 515 44.81 -18.12 10.51
CA VAL A 515 44.44 -18.76 9.24
C VAL A 515 44.90 -17.86 8.07
N PRO A 516 45.59 -18.40 7.05
CA PRO A 516 45.96 -17.63 5.88
C PRO A 516 44.73 -16.99 5.22
N ALA A 517 44.82 -15.71 4.82
CA ALA A 517 43.70 -14.95 4.27
C ALA A 517 42.99 -15.69 3.11
N LYS A 518 43.75 -16.31 2.20
CA LYS A 518 43.20 -17.09 1.09
C LYS A 518 42.36 -18.29 1.56
N VAL A 519 42.78 -18.97 2.63
CA VAL A 519 42.06 -20.11 3.23
C VAL A 519 40.81 -19.64 3.96
N TYR A 520 40.92 -18.52 4.69
CA TYR A 520 39.80 -17.87 5.34
C TYR A 520 38.70 -17.46 4.34
N HIS A 521 39.09 -16.81 3.24
CA HIS A 521 38.17 -16.40 2.16
C HIS A 521 37.48 -17.60 1.52
N ALA A 522 38.25 -18.62 1.11
CA ALA A 522 37.69 -19.82 0.49
C ALA A 522 36.71 -20.55 1.42
N SER A 523 37.02 -20.62 2.73
CA SER A 523 36.13 -21.19 3.74
C SER A 523 34.81 -20.41 3.86
N TRP A 524 34.88 -19.07 3.83
CA TRP A 524 33.68 -18.22 3.87
C TRP A 524 32.80 -18.43 2.64
N VAL A 525 33.39 -18.39 1.43
CA VAL A 525 32.67 -18.64 0.17
C VAL A 525 32.02 -20.03 0.17
N ALA A 526 32.74 -21.05 0.62
CA ALA A 526 32.21 -22.41 0.72
C ALA A 526 31.04 -22.51 1.72
N SER A 527 31.12 -21.80 2.85
CA SER A 527 30.05 -21.78 3.84
C SER A 527 28.79 -21.08 3.31
N LEU A 528 28.93 -19.92 2.65
CA LEU A 528 27.79 -19.21 2.06
C LEU A 528 27.11 -20.03 0.97
N ASP A 529 27.90 -20.61 0.05
CA ASP A 529 27.40 -21.48 -1.02
C ASP A 529 26.62 -22.67 -0.45
N ARG A 530 27.20 -23.38 0.53
CA ARG A 530 26.52 -24.49 1.22
C ARG A 530 25.19 -24.05 1.83
N ARG A 531 25.16 -22.90 2.52
CA ARG A 531 23.92 -22.40 3.15
C ARG A 531 22.85 -22.02 2.15
N ILE A 532 23.22 -21.43 1.01
CA ILE A 532 22.27 -21.13 -0.08
C ILE A 532 21.72 -22.44 -0.66
N GLN A 533 22.58 -23.43 -0.90
CA GLN A 533 22.16 -24.74 -1.38
C GLN A 533 21.21 -25.46 -0.38
N ASP A 534 21.51 -25.41 0.91
CA ASP A 534 20.65 -25.97 1.98
C ASP A 534 19.26 -25.32 2.05
N MET A 535 19.13 -24.09 1.55
CA MET A 535 17.86 -23.34 1.53
C MET A 535 16.99 -23.69 0.33
N MET A 536 17.57 -24.22 -0.76
CA MET A 536 16.85 -24.51 -2.00
C MET A 536 15.68 -25.48 -1.85
N PRO A 537 15.79 -26.62 -1.13
CA PRO A 537 14.65 -27.54 -0.99
C PRO A 537 13.44 -26.90 -0.32
N GLN A 538 13.66 -26.02 0.66
CA GLN A 538 12.60 -25.31 1.37
C GLN A 538 11.90 -24.27 0.48
N LEU A 539 12.65 -23.67 -0.45
CA LEU A 539 12.11 -22.73 -1.43
C LEU A 539 11.32 -23.44 -2.52
N GLN A 540 11.80 -24.59 -2.99
CA GLN A 540 11.07 -25.41 -3.94
C GLN A 540 9.71 -25.83 -3.38
N THR A 541 9.67 -26.33 -2.13
CA THR A 541 8.41 -26.67 -1.45
C THR A 541 7.52 -25.45 -1.21
N TYR A 542 8.10 -24.28 -0.93
CA TYR A 542 7.35 -23.04 -0.79
C TYR A 542 6.70 -22.61 -2.11
N GLU A 543 7.43 -22.67 -3.22
CA GLU A 543 6.91 -22.40 -4.57
C GLU A 543 5.84 -23.42 -4.98
N ASP A 544 6.06 -24.71 -4.70
CA ASP A 544 5.09 -25.79 -4.97
C ASP A 544 3.81 -25.63 -4.16
N GLN A 545 3.89 -25.18 -2.89
CA GLN A 545 2.72 -24.91 -2.05
C GLN A 545 1.93 -23.69 -2.53
N VAL A 546 2.62 -22.65 -3.01
CA VAL A 546 1.98 -21.49 -3.63
C VAL A 546 1.27 -21.91 -4.92
N GLN A 547 1.88 -22.76 -5.74
CA GLN A 547 1.28 -23.24 -7.00
C GLN A 547 0.17 -24.30 -6.80
N GLN A 548 0.27 -25.19 -5.82
CA GLN A 548 -0.79 -26.17 -5.50
C GLN A 548 -2.00 -25.52 -4.82
N GLY A 549 -1.78 -24.46 -4.04
CA GLY A 549 -2.87 -23.61 -3.56
C GLY A 549 -3.67 -23.00 -4.72
N GLU A 550 -3.01 -22.64 -5.82
CA GLU A 550 -3.66 -22.14 -7.04
C GLU A 550 -4.31 -23.24 -7.91
N GLN A 551 -3.83 -24.49 -7.86
CA GLN A 551 -4.38 -25.61 -8.65
C GLN A 551 -5.51 -26.39 -7.96
N THR A 552 -5.65 -26.31 -6.64
CA THR A 552 -6.78 -26.95 -5.92
C THR A 552 -8.04 -26.06 -5.94
N GLU A 553 -7.93 -24.85 -6.49
CA GLU A 553 -9.02 -23.89 -6.73
C GLU A 553 -9.46 -23.84 -8.21
N LEU A 554 -8.99 -24.76 -9.05
CA LEU A 554 -9.48 -25.07 -10.41
C LEU A 554 -10.24 -26.40 -10.41
#